data_AF-A0A0F3GIN4-F1
#
_entry.id   AF-A0A0F3GIN4-F1
#
_cell.length_a   1.000
_cell.length_b   1.000
_cell.length_c   1.000
_cell.angle_alpha   90.00
_cell.angle_beta   90.00
_cell.angle_gamma   90.00
#
_symmetry.space_group_name_H-M   'P 1'
#
loop_
_entity.id
_entity.type
_entity.pdbx_description
1 polymer ?
#
loop_
_entity_poly.entity_id
_entity_poly.type
_entity_poly.pdbx_seq_one_letter_code
_entity_poly.pdbx_strand_id
1 'polypeptide(L)'
;MKDEVVKAIGKRYIIVAGIVLCIAMAVLFYTHPFGKSATGRKDAKVYELDLGHNMPPGSAMYIAAQKFADTVKDRTRGRVKINISPAQKLGDD
;
A
#
# COMPACT_ATOMS: atom_id res chain seq x y z
N MET A 1 -15.49 -50.37 -36.89
CA MET A 1 -16.44 -50.00 -35.81
C MET A 1 -15.73 -49.61 -34.51
N LYS A 2 -14.61 -50.25 -34.15
CA LYS A 2 -13.84 -49.91 -32.93
C LYS A 2 -13.12 -48.56 -33.02
N ASP A 3 -12.68 -48.17 -34.22
CA ASP A 3 -11.88 -46.94 -34.43
C ASP A 3 -12.72 -45.65 -34.32
N GLU A 4 -13.97 -45.70 -34.79
CA GLU A 4 -14.97 -44.63 -34.64
C GLU A 4 -15.30 -44.38 -33.15
N VAL A 5 -15.38 -45.45 -32.37
CA VAL A 5 -15.67 -45.40 -30.92
C VAL A 5 -14.49 -44.79 -30.16
N VAL A 6 -13.26 -45.20 -30.46
CA VAL A 6 -12.05 -44.64 -29.83
C VAL A 6 -11.90 -43.14 -30.15
N LYS A 7 -12.18 -42.74 -31.40
CA LYS A 7 -12.14 -41.34 -31.82
C LYS A 7 -13.22 -40.50 -31.15
N ALA A 8 -14.43 -41.03 -30.97
CA ALA A 8 -15.52 -40.36 -30.24
C ALA A 8 -15.21 -40.21 -28.75
N ILE A 9 -14.56 -41.20 -28.13
CA ILE A 9 -14.12 -41.15 -26.73
C ILE A 9 -13.03 -40.10 -26.54
N GLY A 10 -12.01 -40.07 -27.41
CA GLY A 10 -10.95 -39.06 -27.36
C GLY A 10 -11.48 -37.63 -27.50
N LYS A 11 -12.46 -37.41 -28.37
CA LYS A 11 -13.10 -36.09 -28.55
C LYS A 11 -13.85 -35.62 -27.30
N ARG A 12 -14.48 -36.54 -26.56
CA ARG A 12 -15.16 -36.23 -25.28
C ARG A 12 -14.17 -35.86 -24.18
N TYR A 13 -13.02 -36.55 -24.10
CA TYR A 13 -11.97 -36.20 -23.14
C TYR A 13 -11.37 -34.82 -23.40
N ILE A 14 -11.18 -34.43 -24.66
CA ILE A 14 -10.71 -33.08 -25.02
C ILE A 14 -11.70 -32.00 -24.57
N ILE A 15 -13.00 -32.24 -24.75
CA ILE A 15 -14.05 -31.30 -24.32
C ILE A 15 -14.06 -31.16 -22.79
N VAL A 16 -14.02 -32.28 -22.06
CA VAL A 16 -13.99 -32.28 -20.58
C VAL A 16 -12.73 -31.61 -20.06
N ALA A 17 -11.56 -31.88 -20.65
CA ALA A 17 -10.30 -31.23 -20.27
C ALA A 17 -10.35 -29.71 -20.49
N GLY A 18 -10.97 -29.25 -21.57
CA GLY A 18 -11.19 -27.82 -21.83
C GLY A 18 -12.09 -27.16 -20.78
N ILE A 19 -13.18 -27.81 -20.38
CA ILE A 19 -14.08 -27.29 -19.34
C ILE A 19 -13.35 -27.20 -17.99
N VAL A 20 -12.60 -28.23 -17.62
CA VAL A 20 -11.82 -28.26 -16.37
C VAL A 20 -10.77 -27.15 -16.36
N LEU A 21 -10.08 -26.91 -17.49
CA LEU A 21 -9.10 -25.83 -17.62
C LEU A 21 -9.75 -24.45 -17.47
N CYS A 22 -10.91 -24.23 -18.08
CA CYS A 22 -11.67 -22.98 -17.95
C CYS A 22 -12.12 -22.72 -16.51
N ILE A 23 -12.58 -23.75 -15.79
CA ILE A 23 -12.98 -23.62 -14.38
C ILE A 23 -11.75 -23.32 -13.51
N ALA A 24 -10.63 -24.01 -13.73
CA ALA A 24 -9.38 -23.75 -13.00
C ALA A 24 -8.89 -22.31 -13.20
N MET A 25 -8.95 -21.80 -14.43
CA MET A 25 -8.64 -20.40 -14.73
C MET A 25 -9.59 -19.43 -14.03
N ALA A 26 -10.90 -19.69 -14.04
CA ALA A 26 -11.88 -18.84 -13.38
C ALA A 26 -11.65 -18.77 -11.85
N VAL A 27 -11.32 -19.91 -11.22
CA VAL A 27 -10.96 -19.96 -9.79
C VAL A 27 -9.66 -19.21 -9.52
N LEU A 28 -8.67 -19.32 -10.42
CA LEU A 28 -7.41 -18.58 -10.31
C LEU A 28 -7.65 -17.07 -10.37
N PHE A 29 -8.49 -16.60 -11.31
CA PHE A 29 -8.87 -15.18 -11.41
C PHE A 29 -9.74 -14.70 -10.23
N TYR A 30 -10.58 -15.57 -9.65
CA TYR A 30 -11.39 -15.22 -8.49
C TYR A 30 -10.57 -15.10 -7.21
N THR A 31 -9.55 -15.96 -7.06
CA THR A 31 -8.66 -15.96 -5.88
C THR A 31 -7.51 -14.97 -5.99
N HIS A 32 -7.07 -14.65 -7.22
CA HIS A 32 -6.03 -13.68 -7.49
C HIS A 32 -6.62 -12.52 -8.29
N PRO A 33 -7.24 -11.52 -7.62
CA PRO A 33 -7.76 -10.35 -8.31
C PRO A 33 -6.60 -9.66 -9.03
N PHE A 34 -6.58 -9.81 -10.35
CA PHE A 34 -5.56 -9.27 -11.23
C PHE A 34 -5.65 -7.75 -11.17
N GLY A 35 -4.67 -7.14 -10.49
CA GLY A 35 -4.49 -5.69 -10.43
C GLY A 35 -5.61 -4.95 -9.72
N LYS A 36 -5.38 -4.58 -8.45
CA LYS A 36 -5.91 -3.29 -7.97
C LYS A 36 -5.36 -2.22 -8.91
N SER A 37 -6.13 -1.85 -9.93
CA SER A 37 -5.91 -0.61 -10.66
C SER A 37 -5.93 0.50 -9.61
N ALA A 38 -4.74 1.00 -9.30
CA ALA A 38 -4.58 2.21 -8.54
C ALA A 38 -5.12 3.34 -9.42
N THR A 39 -6.44 3.52 -9.39
CA THR A 39 -7.09 4.76 -9.81
C THR A 39 -6.35 5.87 -9.10
N GLY A 40 -5.64 6.70 -9.86
CA GLY A 40 -4.68 7.69 -9.37
C GLY A 40 -5.16 8.38 -8.10
N ARG A 41 -4.63 7.93 -6.97
CA ARG A 41 -4.73 8.68 -5.72
C ARG A 41 -3.87 9.91 -6.00
N LYS A 42 -4.50 11.06 -6.24
CA LYS A 42 -3.77 12.33 -6.12
C LYS A 42 -3.08 12.26 -4.76
N ASP A 43 -1.76 12.18 -4.75
CA ASP A 43 -1.00 12.09 -3.52
C ASP A 43 -1.50 13.21 -2.61
N ALA A 44 -2.00 12.82 -1.43
CA ALA A 44 -2.57 13.78 -0.51
C ALA A 44 -1.47 14.76 -0.16
N LYS A 45 -1.67 16.05 -0.46
CA LYS A 45 -0.66 17.09 -0.23
C LYS A 45 -0.18 17.01 1.23
N VAL A 46 1.10 16.73 1.39
CA VAL A 46 1.78 16.72 2.69
C VAL A 46 2.33 18.12 2.91
N TYR A 47 2.04 18.69 4.07
CA TYR A 47 2.60 19.96 4.53
C TYR A 47 3.76 19.67 5.46
N GLU A 48 4.95 20.15 5.12
CA GLU A 48 6.14 20.08 5.97
C GLU A 48 6.31 21.41 6.71
N LEU A 49 6.49 21.35 8.03
CA LEU A 49 6.73 22.49 8.89
C LEU A 49 7.99 22.23 9.73
N ASP A 50 8.90 23.20 9.77
CA ASP A 50 10.07 23.15 10.64
C ASP A 50 9.80 23.95 11.92
N LEU A 51 9.98 23.32 13.07
CA LEU A 51 9.79 23.92 14.39
C LEU A 51 11.14 24.07 15.08
N GLY A 52 11.62 25.31 15.15
CA GLY A 52 12.84 25.68 15.85
C GLY A 52 12.62 25.96 17.33
N HIS A 53 13.55 25.53 18.19
CA HIS A 53 13.59 25.97 19.59
C HIS A 53 15.03 26.04 20.11
N ASN A 54 15.25 26.81 21.18
CA ASN A 54 16.60 27.04 21.74
C ASN A 54 17.08 25.95 22.70
N MET A 55 16.17 25.12 23.23
CA MET A 55 16.56 24.07 24.17
C MET A 55 17.37 22.94 23.51
N PRO A 56 18.30 22.29 24.24
CA PRO A 56 19.09 21.19 23.71
C PRO A 56 18.25 19.92 23.48
N PRO A 57 18.74 18.98 22.65
CA PRO A 57 18.17 17.63 22.56
C PRO A 57 18.09 16.96 23.93
N GLY A 58 17.03 16.19 24.18
CA GLY A 58 16.80 15.50 25.47
C GLY A 58 16.23 16.38 26.59
N SER A 59 16.13 17.70 26.39
CA SER A 59 15.41 18.58 27.32
C SER A 59 13.90 18.26 27.38
N ALA A 60 13.24 18.69 28.47
CA ALA A 60 11.79 18.56 28.60
C ALA A 60 11.04 19.21 27.42
N MET A 61 11.53 20.35 26.94
CA MET A 61 10.96 21.05 25.78
C MET A 61 11.14 20.25 24.48
N TYR A 62 12.33 19.68 24.25
CA TYR A 62 12.56 18.82 23.07
C TYR A 62 11.63 17.61 23.06
N ILE A 63 11.46 16.95 24.21
CA ILE A 63 10.55 15.81 24.35
C ILE A 63 9.10 16.23 24.10
N ALA A 64 8.68 17.39 24.61
CA ALA A 64 7.35 17.92 24.37
C ALA A 64 7.12 18.25 22.89
N ALA A 65 8.11 18.86 22.23
CA ALA A 65 8.07 19.17 20.80
C ALA A 65 7.97 17.90 19.94
N GLN A 66 8.69 16.83 20.32
CA GLN A 66 8.61 15.54 19.66
C GLN A 66 7.21 14.92 19.80
N LYS A 67 6.64 14.92 21.01
CA LYS A 67 5.26 14.45 21.25
C LYS A 67 4.22 15.26 20.49
N PHE A 68 4.44 16.57 20.35
CA PHE A 68 3.59 17.42 19.54
C PHE A 68 3.63 17.03 18.07
N ALA A 69 4.83 16.82 17.50
CA ALA A 69 5.00 16.34 16.13
C ALA A 69 4.28 15.01 15.90
N ASP A 70 4.41 14.06 16.83
CA ASP A 70 3.71 12.77 16.76
C ASP A 70 2.19 12.93 16.83
N THR A 71 1.69 13.75 17.76
CA THR A 71 0.25 14.03 17.89
C THR A 71 -0.32 14.63 16.60
N VAL A 72 0.41 15.56 15.97
CA VAL A 72 -0.02 16.18 14.72
C VAL A 72 -0.01 15.17 13.57
N LYS A 73 1.05 14.37 13.46
CA LYS A 73 1.15 13.29 12.47
C LYS A 73 -0.04 12.34 12.58
N ASP A 74 -0.37 11.90 13.79
CA ASP A 74 -1.46 10.94 14.03
C ASP A 74 -2.83 11.56 13.71
N ARG A 75 -3.11 12.77 14.21
CA ARG A 75 -4.38 13.47 13.96
C ARG A 75 -4.59 13.80 12.49
N THR A 76 -3.51 14.08 11.75
CA THR A 76 -3.59 14.45 10.33
C THR A 76 -3.46 13.26 9.39
N ARG A 77 -3.24 12.05 9.93
CA ARG A 77 -2.93 10.83 9.16
C ARG A 77 -1.71 11.03 8.25
N GLY A 78 -0.67 11.68 8.77
CA GLY A 78 0.58 11.96 8.07
C GLY A 78 0.52 13.10 7.05
N ARG A 79 -0.61 13.82 6.92
CA ARG A 79 -0.72 14.97 6.01
C ARG A 79 0.04 16.20 6.48
N VAL A 80 0.40 16.26 7.76
CA VAL A 80 1.28 17.29 8.31
C VAL A 80 2.46 16.61 8.98
N LYS A 81 3.66 16.98 8.53
CA LYS A 81 4.93 16.52 9.07
C LYS A 81 5.63 17.70 9.72
N ILE A 82 6.03 17.53 10.98
CA ILE A 82 6.75 18.54 11.74
C ILE A 82 8.17 18.04 11.96
N ASN A 83 9.16 18.80 11.50
CA ASN A 83 10.57 18.54 11.78
C ASN A 83 11.00 19.41 12.95
N ILE A 84 11.60 18.79 13.98
CA ILE A 84 12.06 19.51 15.17
C ILE A 84 13.53 19.88 15.03
N SER A 85 13.83 21.16 15.16
CA SER A 85 15.17 21.74 15.05
C SER A 85 15.58 22.36 16.40
N PRO A 86 16.19 21.58 17.31
CA PRO A 86 16.61 22.05 18.63
C PRO A 86 17.85 22.94 18.55
N ALA A 87 18.21 23.57 19.67
CA ALA A 87 19.44 24.36 19.83
C ALA A 87 19.64 25.44 18.76
N GLN A 88 18.59 26.23 18.48
CA GLN A 88 18.62 27.38 17.55
C GLN A 88 19.11 27.04 16.13
N LYS A 89 18.98 25.78 15.71
CA LYS A 89 19.43 25.34 14.38
C LYS A 89 18.76 26.05 13.20
N LEU A 90 17.59 26.65 13.39
CA LEU A 90 16.89 27.41 12.34
C LEU A 90 17.25 28.89 12.30
N GLY A 91 18.01 29.38 13.28
CA GLY A 91 18.36 30.79 13.41
C GLY A 91 18.49 31.18 14.87
N ASP A 92 19.36 32.17 15.10
CA ASP A 92 19.55 32.81 16.39
C ASP A 92 18.58 34.01 16.54
N ASP A 93 18.31 34.39 17.78
CA ASP A 93 17.50 35.57 18.14
C ASP A 93 18.36 36.85 18.05
#